data_AF-C6PTI1-F1
#
_entry.id   AF-C6PTI1-F1
#
_cell.length_a   1.000
_cell.length_b   1.000
_cell.length_c   1.000
_cell.angle_alpha   90.00
_cell.angle_beta   90.00
_cell.angle_gamma   90.00
#
_symmetry.space_group_name_H-M   'P 1'
#
loop_
_entity.id
_entity.type
_entity.pdbx_description
1 polymer ?
#
loop_
_entity_poly.entity_id
_entity_poly.type
_entity_poly.pdbx_seq_one_letter_code
_entity_poly.pdbx_strand_id
1 'polypeptide(L)'
;MKNKILKTLSMLFMAGLISSTVNMSVSAKASAIDIVDKDGKVYEYQYQALKYSASVAALDSTSMDAKLYNDFLSRKASVKAYYDDVNKDYVSLDIITTAVLDGTIKDEGTFQKFMEDKTTRPIKLSVSKITSNNGQILIDGQITGTTPSVDMNSIKCSNPLDYMSTVVTFRLSNVSDPQDYTVTVKGKIAIYNATTGLFGVTLDGKIIVSDLASTDFVVSKISGANTTISNIKDIISTVKQGDSYTLPSTVQATMSDGSIQSVNITWNKTADTNQVGTFTFNGTVNGYSNKVTLTLVVNKTNDDIFKYTVNLDSKMNDKLQQNVSIKLADNIDSTQYDIYLQGYFEGRKLTYNKNLNTFNYVIDYGYPNDTLYTENDIRKIIRIQKKDGTIVWNPSNDTYVGIKYIHDDMQFIYTTINQEDNYTPPSPIKVTLNDDTIKDIDVIWDKIDTSKSGKYVYYGSLNGFKDYSWNKLKLVLTIEPKTNVDESKIKIQHDDVENITWYMPETYVLGNIYIYIGENSSKEIWLRQVFKYHGDDYIYIKQYVINIDGQIYKITPNTSDIKYNYYSGGLNVAVYDTNINLDLIQKIASSTKTIIRLQGDNDSKDFIISQAEKDNITNILNKYNQMLGK
;
A
#
# COMPACT_ATOMS: atom_id res chain seq x y z
N MET A 1 4.07 49.66 17.37
CA MET A 1 3.85 48.52 16.45
C MET A 1 4.93 48.61 15.37
N LYS A 2 6.15 48.09 15.54
CA LYS A 2 6.59 46.67 15.49
C LYS A 2 5.99 45.90 14.31
N ASN A 3 6.72 45.86 13.19
CA ASN A 3 6.69 44.79 12.18
C ASN A 3 8.03 44.80 11.43
N LYS A 4 8.93 43.87 11.77
CA LYS A 4 10.11 43.45 10.97
C LYS A 4 10.86 42.31 11.68
N ILE A 5 10.41 41.08 11.44
CA ILE A 5 11.05 39.76 11.69
C ILE A 5 10.30 38.86 10.68
N LEU A 6 10.85 38.05 9.77
CA LEU A 6 12.12 37.34 9.61
C LEU A 6 12.40 37.13 8.10
N LYS A 7 13.65 36.86 7.76
CA LYS A 7 14.22 36.67 6.42
C LYS A 7 14.19 35.19 6.00
N THR A 8 13.80 34.94 4.74
CA THR A 8 14.27 33.89 3.79
C THR A 8 14.23 32.40 4.18
N LEU A 9 13.43 31.59 3.47
CA LEU A 9 13.92 30.76 2.35
C LEU A 9 12.76 30.30 1.46
N SER A 10 13.08 30.18 0.17
CA SER A 10 12.23 29.98 -1.00
C SER A 10 11.92 28.50 -1.30
N MET A 11 10.67 28.20 -1.68
CA MET A 11 10.37 27.16 -2.68
C MET A 11 9.29 27.71 -3.61
N LEU A 12 9.67 27.92 -4.86
CA LEU A 12 8.82 28.30 -5.99
C LEU A 12 9.19 27.41 -7.17
N PHE A 13 8.19 27.15 -8.00
CA PHE A 13 8.13 26.51 -9.33
C PHE A 13 7.85 25.01 -9.41
N MET A 14 7.12 24.50 -10.41
CA MET A 14 5.98 24.93 -11.25
C MET A 14 5.61 23.73 -12.14
N ALA A 15 4.41 23.75 -12.71
CA ALA A 15 3.77 22.78 -13.59
C ALA A 15 4.57 22.22 -14.81
N GLY A 16 4.27 20.96 -15.16
CA GLY A 16 3.63 20.58 -16.45
C GLY A 16 4.51 20.35 -17.69
N LEU A 17 4.57 19.09 -18.16
CA LEU A 17 4.78 18.72 -19.57
C LEU A 17 4.20 17.32 -19.85
N ILE A 18 3.39 17.20 -20.92
CA ILE A 18 2.73 15.99 -21.41
C ILE A 18 3.64 15.33 -22.47
N SER A 19 3.85 14.01 -22.42
CA SER A 19 3.92 13.14 -23.61
C SER A 19 3.76 11.66 -23.25
N SER A 20 3.26 10.91 -24.22
CA SER A 20 2.72 9.55 -24.17
C SER A 20 3.73 8.40 -24.10
N THR A 21 3.20 7.25 -23.66
CA THR A 21 3.54 5.83 -23.96
C THR A 21 4.24 4.97 -22.89
N VAL A 22 3.66 3.76 -22.79
CA VAL A 22 4.17 2.46 -22.32
C VAL A 22 4.12 2.13 -20.82
N ASN A 23 3.50 0.98 -20.52
CA ASN A 23 3.51 0.27 -19.25
C ASN A 23 4.84 0.40 -18.51
N MET A 24 4.80 0.94 -17.29
CA MET A 24 5.87 0.74 -16.32
C MET A 24 5.26 0.56 -14.94
N SER A 25 5.57 -0.58 -14.34
CA SER A 25 5.45 -0.82 -12.91
C SER A 25 6.12 0.34 -12.17
N VAL A 26 5.35 1.18 -11.47
CA VAL A 26 5.92 2.24 -10.65
C VAL A 26 6.38 1.60 -9.34
N SER A 27 7.59 1.02 -9.35
CA SER A 27 8.37 0.98 -8.12
C SER A 27 8.94 2.39 -7.93
N ALA A 28 8.50 3.11 -6.90
CA ALA A 28 9.17 4.34 -6.50
C ALA A 28 10.62 4.00 -6.13
N LYS A 29 11.56 4.37 -7.00
CA LYS A 29 13.00 4.34 -6.69
C LYS A 29 13.34 5.68 -6.07
N ALA A 30 13.90 5.68 -4.86
CA ALA A 30 14.44 6.90 -4.26
C ALA A 30 15.50 7.51 -5.21
N SER A 31 15.22 8.69 -5.74
CA SER A 31 16.09 9.37 -6.70
C SER A 31 17.24 10.12 -6.03
N ALA A 32 17.13 10.41 -4.74
CA ALA A 32 18.12 11.17 -3.99
C ALA A 32 18.19 10.78 -2.51
N ILE A 33 19.27 11.20 -1.86
CA ILE A 33 19.55 11.05 -0.43
C ILE A 33 19.73 12.44 0.18
N ASP A 34 18.90 12.78 1.15
CA ASP A 34 19.00 14.04 1.88
C ASP A 34 19.84 13.91 3.14
N ILE A 35 20.77 14.85 3.34
CA ILE A 35 21.56 14.99 4.57
C ILE A 35 21.31 16.38 5.16
N VAL A 36 20.96 16.41 6.45
CA VAL A 36 20.97 17.66 7.22
C VAL A 36 22.37 17.86 7.79
N ASP A 37 23.06 18.92 7.38
CA ASP A 37 24.42 19.23 7.86
C ASP A 37 24.37 19.98 9.21
N LYS A 38 25.54 20.14 9.84
CA LYS A 38 25.73 20.81 11.14
C LYS A 38 25.25 22.26 11.16
N ASP A 39 25.08 22.89 9.99
CA ASP A 39 24.55 24.24 9.83
C ASP A 39 23.01 24.28 9.69
N GLY A 40 22.34 23.13 9.76
CA GLY A 40 20.90 22.97 9.66
C GLY A 40 20.34 22.99 8.22
N LYS A 41 21.20 23.03 7.19
CA LYS A 41 20.76 22.96 5.79
C LYS A 41 20.61 21.52 5.31
N VAL A 42 19.65 21.31 4.42
CA VAL A 42 19.43 20.03 3.73
C VAL A 42 20.24 20.01 2.43
N TYR A 43 21.03 18.95 2.26
CA TYR A 43 21.84 18.66 1.09
C TYR A 43 21.33 17.39 0.42
N GLU A 44 20.78 17.52 -0.78
CA GLU A 44 20.23 16.43 -1.57
C GLU A 44 21.29 15.85 -2.52
N TYR A 45 21.57 14.56 -2.41
CA TYR A 45 22.52 13.83 -3.25
C TYR A 45 21.77 12.89 -4.19
N GLN A 46 21.82 13.18 -5.48
CA GLN A 46 21.23 12.33 -6.52
C GLN A 46 21.90 10.95 -6.51
N TYR A 47 21.09 9.90 -6.33
CA TYR A 47 21.57 8.55 -6.02
C TYR A 47 22.55 8.00 -7.06
N GLN A 48 22.26 8.19 -8.36
CA GLN A 48 23.11 7.70 -9.44
C GLN A 48 24.44 8.45 -9.54
N ALA A 49 24.44 9.75 -9.29
CA ALA A 49 25.66 10.57 -9.31
C ALA A 49 26.57 10.25 -8.12
N LEU A 50 25.98 10.04 -6.94
CA LEU A 50 26.73 9.64 -5.74
C LEU A 50 27.34 8.26 -5.91
N LYS A 51 26.62 7.32 -6.52
CA LYS A 51 27.11 5.97 -6.84
C LYS A 51 28.30 5.99 -7.81
N TYR A 52 28.21 6.78 -8.89
CA TYR A 52 29.31 6.96 -9.83
C TYR A 52 30.54 7.56 -9.14
N SER A 53 30.35 8.65 -8.38
CA SER A 53 31.44 9.30 -7.64
C SER A 53 32.10 8.37 -6.61
N ALA A 54 31.32 7.52 -5.93
CA ALA A 54 31.84 6.52 -5.00
C ALA A 54 32.70 5.46 -5.70
N SER A 55 32.31 5.03 -6.90
CA SER A 55 33.10 4.07 -7.68
C SER A 55 34.43 4.66 -8.18
N VAL A 56 34.45 5.95 -8.53
CA VAL A 56 35.70 6.65 -8.86
C VAL A 56 36.57 6.82 -7.61
N ALA A 57 35.98 7.19 -6.47
CA ALA A 57 36.72 7.36 -5.21
C ALA A 57 37.42 6.07 -4.73
N ALA A 58 36.86 4.90 -5.06
CA ALA A 58 37.46 3.60 -4.74
C ALA A 58 38.72 3.29 -5.58
N LEU A 59 38.86 3.92 -6.75
CA LEU A 59 39.98 3.74 -7.67
C LEU A 59 41.03 4.86 -7.52
N ASP A 60 40.57 6.10 -7.35
CA ASP A 60 41.39 7.28 -7.06
C ASP A 60 40.56 8.31 -6.28
N SER A 61 40.78 8.38 -4.97
CA SER A 61 40.04 9.28 -4.07
C SER A 61 40.36 10.76 -4.28
N THR A 62 41.42 11.07 -5.03
CA THR A 62 41.85 12.45 -5.33
C THR A 62 41.30 12.98 -6.66
N SER A 63 40.68 12.10 -7.46
CA SER A 63 40.03 12.45 -8.71
C SER A 63 38.93 13.49 -8.50
N MET A 64 38.82 14.43 -9.44
CA MET A 64 37.79 15.47 -9.39
C MET A 64 36.37 14.87 -9.47
N ASP A 65 36.23 13.68 -10.05
CA ASP A 65 34.98 12.94 -10.17
C ASP A 65 34.59 12.17 -8.88
N ALA A 66 35.53 12.03 -7.93
CA ALA A 66 35.29 11.45 -6.59
C ALA A 66 34.74 12.46 -5.56
N LYS A 67 34.69 13.75 -5.94
CA LYS A 67 34.42 14.87 -5.01
C LYS A 67 33.04 14.82 -4.36
N LEU A 68 32.02 14.34 -5.07
CA LEU A 68 30.66 14.24 -4.55
C LEU A 68 30.55 13.21 -3.43
N TYR A 69 31.21 12.06 -3.57
CA TYR A 69 31.23 11.02 -2.54
C TYR A 69 32.06 11.42 -1.31
N ASN A 70 33.18 12.12 -1.51
CA ASN A 70 34.00 12.63 -0.42
C ASN A 70 33.26 13.73 0.37
N ASP A 71 32.52 14.61 -0.31
CA ASP A 71 31.65 15.60 0.34
C ASP A 71 30.54 14.91 1.16
N PHE A 72 29.86 13.90 0.58
CA PHE A 72 28.86 13.09 1.27
C PHE A 72 29.41 12.43 2.56
N LEU A 73 30.60 11.82 2.50
CA LEU A 73 31.23 11.19 3.67
C LEU A 73 31.58 12.20 4.76
N SER A 74 32.05 13.40 4.37
CA SER A 74 32.40 14.45 5.32
C SER A 74 31.19 14.96 6.13
N ARG A 75 30.01 14.98 5.51
CA ARG A 75 28.75 15.43 6.13
C ARG A 75 28.04 14.33 6.92
N LYS A 76 28.13 13.07 6.45
CA LYS A 76 27.57 11.88 7.10
C LYS A 76 28.05 11.65 8.53
N ALA A 77 29.24 12.12 8.90
CA ALA A 77 29.84 11.95 10.24
C ALA A 77 28.97 12.47 11.41
N SER A 78 27.86 13.16 11.14
CA SER A 78 26.92 13.67 12.14
C SER A 78 25.54 12.97 12.19
N VAL A 79 25.25 12.02 11.30
CA VAL A 79 23.91 11.41 11.16
C VAL A 79 23.98 9.89 11.43
N LYS A 80 23.23 9.42 12.44
CA LYS A 80 23.26 8.02 12.94
C LYS A 80 22.21 7.09 12.31
N ALA A 81 21.21 7.65 11.64
CA ALA A 81 20.13 6.90 10.98
C ALA A 81 19.54 7.75 9.84
N TYR A 82 18.94 7.12 8.83
CA TYR A 82 18.13 7.80 7.82
C TYR A 82 16.68 7.29 7.87
N TYR A 83 15.73 8.12 7.45
CA TYR A 83 14.33 7.72 7.39
C TYR A 83 14.07 6.99 6.07
N ASP A 84 13.67 5.73 6.16
CA ASP A 84 13.23 4.93 5.02
C ASP A 84 11.75 5.19 4.77
N ASP A 85 11.46 5.96 3.72
CA ASP A 85 10.10 6.39 3.40
C ASP A 85 9.22 5.25 2.82
N VAL A 86 9.82 4.12 2.41
CA VAL A 86 9.08 2.93 1.96
C VAL A 86 8.53 2.17 3.17
N ASN A 87 9.35 2.04 4.22
CA ASN A 87 9.01 1.29 5.42
C ASN A 87 8.49 2.16 6.58
N LYS A 88 8.51 3.49 6.39
CA LYS A 88 8.11 4.51 7.38
C LYS A 88 8.88 4.41 8.71
N ASP A 89 10.16 4.02 8.66
CA ASP A 89 10.98 3.81 9.87
C ASP A 89 12.39 4.41 9.73
N TYR A 90 13.06 4.68 10.86
CA TYR A 90 14.43 5.20 10.90
C TYR A 90 15.44 4.05 10.92
N VAL A 91 16.19 3.86 9.83
CA VAL A 91 17.21 2.81 9.70
C VAL A 91 18.56 3.32 10.18
N SER A 92 19.08 2.71 11.25
CA SER A 92 20.43 2.98 11.75
C SER A 92 21.50 2.57 10.75
N LEU A 93 22.51 3.43 10.61
CA LEU A 93 23.65 3.19 9.70
C LEU A 93 24.58 2.06 10.17
N ASP A 94 24.52 1.71 11.47
CA ASP A 94 25.22 0.57 12.05
C ASP A 94 24.57 -0.78 11.67
N ILE A 95 23.27 -0.79 11.32
CA ILE A 95 22.55 -1.99 10.86
C ILE A 95 23.05 -2.42 9.47
N ILE A 96 23.36 -1.47 8.58
CA ILE A 96 23.93 -1.76 7.25
C ILE A 96 25.34 -2.35 7.38
N THR A 97 26.13 -1.84 8.31
CA THR A 97 27.50 -2.31 8.55
C THR A 97 27.52 -3.70 9.20
N THR A 98 26.56 -3.97 10.10
CA THR A 98 26.37 -5.28 10.74
C THR A 98 25.79 -6.32 9.78
N ALA A 99 24.84 -5.95 8.91
CA ALA A 99 24.26 -6.85 7.91
C ALA A 99 25.27 -7.33 6.84
N VAL A 100 26.26 -6.49 6.49
CA VAL A 100 27.40 -6.85 5.62
C VAL A 100 28.35 -7.84 6.30
N LEU A 101 28.45 -7.81 7.62
CA LEU A 101 29.35 -8.66 8.41
C LEU A 101 28.71 -10.00 8.82
N ASP A 102 27.39 -10.05 9.01
CA ASP A 102 26.69 -11.22 9.57
C ASP A 102 25.90 -12.07 8.54
N GLY A 103 25.93 -11.70 7.24
CA GLY A 103 25.56 -12.60 6.12
C GLY A 103 24.13 -13.16 6.14
N THR A 104 23.21 -12.56 6.89
CA THR A 104 21.86 -13.11 7.15
C THR A 104 20.76 -12.12 6.78
N ILE A 105 20.62 -11.84 5.48
CA ILE A 105 19.37 -11.31 4.93
C ILE A 105 18.82 -12.35 3.96
N LYS A 106 17.70 -12.97 4.36
CA LYS A 106 16.88 -13.85 3.54
C LYS A 106 15.76 -13.03 2.93
N ASP A 107 16.04 -12.42 1.78
CA ASP A 107 15.15 -12.36 0.60
C ASP A 107 15.72 -11.41 -0.47
N GLU A 108 15.45 -11.75 -1.73
CA GLU A 108 16.32 -11.54 -2.90
C GLU A 108 16.45 -10.09 -3.46
N GLY A 109 15.94 -9.06 -2.77
CA GLY A 109 15.86 -7.70 -3.32
C GLY A 109 17.08 -6.78 -3.13
N THR A 110 17.99 -7.09 -2.20
CA THR A 110 18.86 -6.06 -1.60
C THR A 110 20.37 -6.22 -1.82
N PHE A 111 20.88 -7.24 -2.53
CA PHE A 111 22.34 -7.47 -2.55
C PHE A 111 23.04 -7.95 -3.85
N GLN A 112 22.39 -8.49 -4.88
CA GLN A 112 23.15 -9.24 -5.92
C GLN A 112 23.74 -8.47 -7.11
N LYS A 113 24.09 -7.19 -6.97
CA LYS A 113 25.02 -6.54 -7.92
C LYS A 113 26.14 -5.77 -7.24
N PHE A 114 26.60 -6.35 -6.13
CA PHE A 114 27.90 -6.16 -5.48
C PHE A 114 28.97 -7.15 -6.01
N MET A 115 28.74 -7.69 -7.21
CA MET A 115 29.61 -8.58 -8.00
C MET A 115 30.49 -7.66 -8.88
N GLU A 116 31.82 -7.70 -8.95
CA GLU A 116 32.86 -8.75 -8.91
C GLU A 116 34.20 -8.09 -8.45
N ASP A 117 35.13 -8.73 -7.75
CA ASP A 117 36.03 -9.78 -8.25
C ASP A 117 36.67 -10.60 -7.10
N LYS A 118 36.94 -11.88 -7.40
CA LYS A 118 37.30 -13.02 -6.54
C LYS A 118 38.81 -13.21 -6.32
N THR A 119 39.65 -12.18 -6.39
CA THR A 119 41.11 -12.39 -6.41
C THR A 119 41.90 -11.56 -5.39
N THR A 120 41.79 -11.86 -4.09
CA THR A 120 42.88 -11.51 -3.15
C THR A 120 42.89 -12.39 -1.91
N ARG A 121 43.98 -13.16 -1.73
CA ARG A 121 44.18 -14.06 -0.60
C ARG A 121 44.55 -13.26 0.66
N PRO A 122 43.96 -13.54 1.84
CA PRO A 122 44.40 -12.92 3.09
C PRO A 122 45.79 -13.44 3.50
N ILE A 123 46.73 -12.53 3.69
CA ILE A 123 48.04 -12.81 4.29
C ILE A 123 47.83 -13.01 5.79
N LYS A 124 48.10 -14.23 6.28
CA LYS A 124 48.20 -14.52 7.73
C LYS A 124 49.50 -13.92 8.26
N LEU A 125 49.41 -12.95 9.17
CA LEU A 125 50.50 -12.57 10.04
C LEU A 125 50.34 -13.29 11.38
N SER A 126 51.39 -13.98 11.81
CA SER A 126 51.43 -14.77 13.04
C SER A 126 51.24 -13.89 14.27
N VAL A 127 50.35 -14.33 15.17
CA VAL A 127 50.03 -13.67 16.45
C VAL A 127 51.26 -13.74 17.36
N SER A 128 52.04 -12.66 17.46
CA SER A 128 53.05 -12.52 18.50
C SER A 128 52.36 -12.10 19.79
N LYS A 129 52.31 -13.03 20.74
CA LYS A 129 51.91 -12.80 22.13
C LYS A 129 52.80 -11.69 22.72
N ILE A 130 52.27 -10.49 22.95
CA ILE A 130 52.97 -9.51 23.78
C ILE A 130 52.84 -10.01 25.22
N THR A 131 53.83 -10.76 25.68
CA THR A 131 54.05 -11.02 27.11
C THR A 131 55.19 -10.12 27.55
N SER A 132 54.93 -9.15 28.43
CA SER A 132 56.01 -8.54 29.22
C SER A 132 56.08 -9.23 30.58
N ASN A 133 57.32 -9.45 31.03
CA ASN A 133 57.70 -10.16 32.24
C ASN A 133 56.81 -9.84 33.45
N ASN A 134 56.29 -10.90 34.06
CA ASN A 134 55.50 -10.97 35.29
C ASN A 134 53.99 -10.64 35.24
N GLY A 135 53.36 -10.56 34.06
CA GLY A 135 51.93 -10.91 33.89
C GLY A 135 50.92 -10.22 34.82
N GLN A 136 51.05 -8.93 35.10
CA GLN A 136 50.08 -8.18 35.92
C GLN A 136 49.75 -6.81 35.30
N ILE A 137 48.45 -6.51 35.20
CA ILE A 137 47.90 -5.16 35.01
C ILE A 137 47.37 -4.72 36.39
N LEU A 138 47.70 -3.49 36.81
CA LEU A 138 47.24 -2.89 38.07
C LEU A 138 45.74 -2.59 38.01
N ILE A 139 44.98 -3.09 38.99
CA ILE A 139 43.60 -2.68 39.30
C ILE A 139 43.64 -2.05 40.70
N ASP A 140 43.32 -0.76 40.81
CA ASP A 140 43.22 -0.01 42.08
C ASP A 140 44.28 -0.32 43.16
N GLY A 141 45.53 -0.56 42.76
CA GLY A 141 46.66 -0.68 43.68
C GLY A 141 46.77 -1.96 44.52
N GLN A 142 46.00 -3.04 44.29
CA GLN A 142 46.24 -4.35 44.94
C GLN A 142 46.00 -5.56 44.04
N ILE A 143 46.77 -6.64 44.29
CA ILE A 143 46.77 -7.91 43.54
C ILE A 143 45.99 -8.97 44.35
N THR A 144 44.90 -9.51 43.80
CA THR A 144 44.31 -10.79 44.27
C THR A 144 43.62 -11.57 43.14
N GLY A 145 43.85 -12.89 43.09
CA GLY A 145 42.91 -13.89 42.56
C GLY A 145 43.17 -14.42 41.14
N THR A 146 42.77 -13.67 40.13
CA THR A 146 43.06 -13.90 38.69
C THR A 146 42.85 -12.56 37.98
N THR A 147 43.92 -11.92 37.54
CA THR A 147 43.82 -10.61 36.88
C THR A 147 43.30 -10.76 35.44
N PRO A 148 42.37 -9.89 34.98
CA PRO A 148 42.01 -9.78 33.58
C PRO A 148 43.27 -9.64 32.71
N SER A 149 43.33 -10.35 31.59
CA SER A 149 44.43 -10.29 30.63
C SER A 149 43.91 -9.80 29.28
N VAL A 150 44.75 -9.05 28.56
CA VAL A 150 44.45 -8.60 27.19
C VAL A 150 45.15 -9.51 26.19
N ASP A 151 44.37 -10.21 25.37
CA ASP A 151 44.88 -11.05 24.29
C ASP A 151 44.71 -10.35 22.94
N MET A 152 45.81 -9.90 22.36
CA MET A 152 45.80 -9.19 21.07
C MET A 152 45.34 -10.08 19.92
N ASN A 153 44.32 -9.62 19.19
CA ASN A 153 43.71 -10.34 18.06
C ASN A 153 44.25 -9.84 16.71
N SER A 154 44.19 -8.53 16.46
CA SER A 154 44.78 -7.94 15.24
C SER A 154 45.04 -6.44 15.38
N ILE A 155 46.05 -5.93 14.67
CA ILE A 155 46.31 -4.51 14.47
C ILE A 155 46.29 -4.25 12.97
N LYS A 156 45.44 -3.33 12.51
CA LYS A 156 45.25 -3.04 11.08
C LYS A 156 45.24 -1.53 10.86
N CYS A 157 46.07 -1.06 9.93
CA CYS A 157 45.99 0.31 9.45
C CYS A 157 44.78 0.43 8.52
N SER A 158 43.98 1.48 8.69
CA SER A 158 42.74 1.66 7.93
C SER A 158 42.97 1.98 6.44
N ASN A 159 44.18 2.39 6.04
CA ASN A 159 44.57 2.53 4.63
C ASN A 159 46.12 2.56 4.48
N PRO A 160 46.77 1.76 3.61
CA PRO A 160 48.23 1.77 3.45
C PRO A 160 48.82 3.05 2.82
N LEU A 161 48.00 3.94 2.26
CA LEU A 161 48.44 5.16 1.58
C LEU A 161 48.24 6.46 2.37
N ASP A 162 47.53 6.46 3.50
CA ASP A 162 47.28 7.66 4.30
C ASP A 162 47.16 7.36 5.80
N TYR A 163 48.31 7.29 6.47
CA TYR A 163 48.60 6.78 7.83
C TYR A 163 47.88 7.47 9.01
N MET A 164 46.59 7.78 8.88
CA MET A 164 45.89 8.66 9.82
C MET A 164 45.26 7.90 11.00
N SER A 165 45.02 6.60 10.92
CA SER A 165 44.52 5.81 12.05
C SER A 165 44.82 4.32 11.99
N THR A 166 44.92 3.69 13.16
CA THR A 166 45.14 2.25 13.34
C THR A 166 44.04 1.65 14.21
N VAL A 167 43.45 0.55 13.74
CA VAL A 167 42.48 -0.24 14.49
C VAL A 167 43.20 -1.34 15.26
N VAL A 168 42.99 -1.37 16.57
CA VAL A 168 43.52 -2.39 17.48
C VAL A 168 42.34 -3.22 17.97
N THR A 169 42.42 -4.55 17.82
CA THR A 169 41.40 -5.49 18.29
C THR A 169 42.02 -6.51 19.24
N PHE A 170 41.33 -6.81 20.34
CA PHE A 170 41.82 -7.70 21.39
C PHE A 170 40.66 -8.35 22.15
N ARG A 171 40.96 -9.37 22.97
CA ARG A 171 40.03 -10.02 23.89
C ARG A 171 40.42 -9.73 25.33
N LEU A 172 39.42 -9.69 26.21
CA LEU A 172 39.66 -9.85 27.64
C LEU A 172 39.54 -11.33 28.00
N SER A 173 40.60 -11.86 28.60
CA SER A 173 40.69 -13.22 29.13
C SER A 173 40.69 -13.19 30.66
N ASN A 174 40.29 -14.30 31.28
CA ASN A 174 40.11 -14.43 32.74
C ASN A 174 39.02 -13.51 33.33
N VAL A 175 37.97 -13.24 32.56
CA VAL A 175 36.75 -12.53 33.01
C VAL A 175 35.51 -13.38 32.69
N SER A 176 34.47 -13.29 33.52
CA SER A 176 33.22 -14.08 33.36
C SER A 176 32.29 -13.50 32.28
N ASP A 177 32.14 -12.18 32.24
CA ASP A 177 31.45 -11.45 31.18
C ASP A 177 32.32 -10.24 30.79
N PRO A 178 32.85 -10.18 29.55
CA PRO A 178 33.64 -9.02 29.12
C PRO A 178 32.85 -7.70 29.08
N GLN A 179 31.51 -7.74 29.02
CA GLN A 179 30.67 -6.53 29.04
C GLN A 179 30.70 -5.80 30.39
N ASP A 180 31.08 -6.48 31.47
CA ASP A 180 31.21 -5.90 32.80
C ASP A 180 32.47 -5.03 32.95
N TYR A 181 33.19 -4.73 31.87
CA TYR A 181 34.47 -4.03 31.91
C TYR A 181 34.55 -2.92 30.86
N THR A 182 34.99 -1.73 31.26
CA THR A 182 35.48 -0.71 30.34
C THR A 182 36.97 -0.90 30.13
N VAL A 183 37.40 -0.91 28.87
CA VAL A 183 38.83 -0.91 28.52
C VAL A 183 39.17 0.38 27.81
N THR A 184 40.29 1.00 28.17
CA THR A 184 40.89 2.08 27.38
C THR A 184 42.26 1.67 26.86
N VAL A 185 42.61 2.14 25.66
CA VAL A 185 43.92 1.94 25.03
C VAL A 185 44.48 3.31 24.68
N LYS A 186 45.64 3.68 25.23
CA LYS A 186 46.22 5.04 25.15
C LYS A 186 45.19 6.15 25.47
N GLY A 187 44.35 5.89 26.48
CA GLY A 187 43.30 6.82 26.92
C GLY A 187 42.03 6.86 26.05
N LYS A 188 41.96 6.12 24.94
CA LYS A 188 40.74 5.99 24.13
C LYS A 188 39.94 4.76 24.54
N ILE A 189 38.61 4.91 24.70
CA ILE A 189 37.71 3.81 25.09
C ILE A 189 37.61 2.80 23.94
N ALA A 190 37.81 1.52 24.28
CA ALA A 190 37.57 0.40 23.38
C ALA A 190 36.10 -0.07 23.48
N ILE A 191 35.51 -0.40 22.34
CA ILE A 191 34.11 -0.82 22.22
C ILE A 191 34.06 -2.34 22.16
N TYR A 192 33.24 -2.96 23.01
CA TYR A 192 33.02 -4.41 23.00
C TYR A 192 31.97 -4.80 21.95
N ASN A 193 32.24 -5.86 21.20
CA ASN A 193 31.31 -6.48 20.26
C ASN A 193 30.92 -7.87 20.78
N ALA A 194 29.66 -8.01 21.21
CA ALA A 194 29.14 -9.24 21.82
C ALA A 194 29.11 -10.45 20.87
N THR A 195 28.94 -10.22 19.56
CA THR A 195 28.90 -11.27 18.54
C THR A 195 30.26 -11.93 18.33
N THR A 196 31.33 -11.13 18.31
CA THR A 196 32.71 -11.60 18.06
C THR A 196 33.52 -11.88 19.33
N GLY A 197 33.02 -11.37 20.47
CA GLY A 197 33.71 -11.40 21.75
C GLY A 197 34.97 -10.54 21.79
N LEU A 198 35.08 -9.52 20.92
CA LEU A 198 36.27 -8.68 20.77
C LEU A 198 36.01 -7.24 21.25
N PHE A 199 37.05 -6.62 21.79
CA PHE A 199 37.15 -5.18 21.93
C PHE A 199 37.84 -4.59 20.70
N GLY A 200 37.36 -3.42 20.25
CA GLY A 200 37.96 -2.65 19.16
C GLY A 200 38.16 -1.19 19.55
N VAL A 201 39.31 -0.63 19.21
CA VAL A 201 39.63 0.80 19.41
C VAL A 201 40.36 1.35 18.18
N THR A 202 40.06 2.59 17.81
CA THR A 202 40.75 3.30 16.73
C THR A 202 41.68 4.35 17.33
N LEU A 203 42.99 4.18 17.09
CA LEU A 203 44.04 5.09 17.53
C LEU A 203 44.46 5.98 16.36
N ASP A 204 44.91 7.20 16.67
CA ASP A 204 45.36 8.13 15.63
C ASP A 204 46.80 7.78 15.23
N GLY A 205 47.08 7.83 13.92
CA GLY A 205 48.39 7.53 13.35
C GLY A 205 48.65 6.05 13.04
N LYS A 206 49.85 5.78 12.51
CA LYS A 206 50.38 4.42 12.28
C LYS A 206 50.90 3.85 13.60
N ILE A 207 50.22 2.82 14.11
CA ILE A 207 50.60 2.10 15.34
C ILE A 207 50.93 0.67 14.95
N ILE A 208 52.10 0.18 15.35
CA ILE A 208 52.49 -1.24 15.25
C ILE A 208 52.48 -1.89 16.63
N VAL A 209 52.58 -3.22 16.66
CA VAL A 209 52.53 -4.03 17.89
C VAL A 209 53.55 -3.57 18.93
N SER A 210 54.76 -3.16 18.51
CA SER A 210 55.81 -2.67 19.42
C SER A 210 55.54 -1.28 20.01
N ASP A 211 54.58 -0.52 19.48
CA ASP A 211 54.23 0.81 19.96
C ASP A 211 53.19 0.78 21.10
N LEU A 212 52.72 -0.42 21.45
CA LEU A 212 51.76 -0.67 22.53
C LEU A 212 52.45 -1.38 23.69
N ALA A 213 52.46 -0.72 24.85
CA ALA A 213 52.90 -1.31 26.12
C ALA A 213 51.72 -1.83 26.93
N SER A 214 51.96 -2.73 27.89
CA SER A 214 50.91 -3.23 28.80
C SER A 214 50.25 -2.10 29.61
N THR A 215 51.00 -1.04 29.92
CA THR A 215 50.51 0.17 30.61
C THR A 215 49.58 1.03 29.76
N ASP A 216 49.55 0.83 28.43
CA ASP A 216 48.61 1.56 27.56
C ASP A 216 47.18 1.03 27.69
N PHE A 217 46.99 -0.15 28.30
CA PHE A 217 45.69 -0.78 28.52
C PHE A 217 45.23 -0.58 29.96
N VAL A 218 44.15 0.17 30.15
CA VAL A 218 43.49 0.30 31.45
C VAL A 218 42.16 -0.44 31.40
N VAL A 219 42.01 -1.43 32.26
CA VAL A 219 40.78 -2.24 32.39
C VAL A 219 40.14 -1.90 33.72
N SER A 220 38.94 -1.35 33.68
CA SER A 220 38.15 -1.01 34.86
C SER A 220 36.87 -1.84 34.84
N LYS A 221 36.59 -2.58 35.91
CA LYS A 221 35.30 -3.24 36.05
C LYS A 221 34.23 -2.15 36.13
N ILE A 222 33.21 -2.26 35.28
CA ILE A 222 31.97 -1.52 35.44
C ILE A 222 31.40 -2.01 36.76
N SER A 223 31.66 -1.23 37.81
CA SER A 223 31.03 -1.46 39.09
C SER A 223 29.56 -1.21 38.86
N GLY A 224 28.81 -2.28 38.57
CA GLY A 224 27.42 -2.35 38.91
C GLY A 224 27.36 -2.03 40.39
N ALA A 225 27.04 -0.77 40.71
CA ALA A 225 26.47 -0.46 42.00
C ALA A 225 25.36 -1.48 42.22
N ASN A 226 25.28 -2.08 43.41
CA ASN A 226 24.15 -2.91 43.77
C ASN A 226 22.88 -2.07 43.58
N THR A 227 22.25 -2.14 42.41
CA THR A 227 21.05 -1.39 42.09
C THR A 227 19.92 -2.10 42.78
N THR A 228 19.44 -1.48 43.85
CA THR A 228 18.30 -1.98 44.60
C THR A 228 17.04 -1.36 44.02
N ILE A 229 15.90 -2.04 44.17
CA ILE A 229 14.62 -1.49 43.75
C ILE A 229 14.31 -0.31 44.67
N SER A 230 14.25 0.90 44.11
CA SER A 230 13.92 2.12 44.85
C SER A 230 12.40 2.22 45.06
N ASN A 231 11.60 2.00 44.02
CA ASN A 231 10.15 2.17 44.10
C ASN A 231 9.41 1.32 43.07
N ILE A 232 8.22 0.85 43.44
CA ILE A 232 7.25 0.24 42.52
C ILE A 232 5.92 0.93 42.77
N LYS A 233 5.27 1.45 41.72
CA LYS A 233 3.98 2.12 41.86
C LYS A 233 2.86 1.11 42.13
N ASP A 234 1.92 1.50 42.98
CA ASP A 234 0.67 0.78 43.16
C ASP A 234 -0.17 0.78 41.87
N ILE A 235 -1.00 -0.24 41.72
CA ILE A 235 -1.80 -0.49 40.53
C ILE A 235 -3.27 -0.27 40.89
N ILE A 236 -4.01 0.42 40.03
CA ILE A 236 -5.46 0.52 40.12
C ILE A 236 -6.03 -0.04 38.82
N SER A 237 -6.98 -0.97 38.95
CA SER A 237 -7.68 -1.58 37.81
C SER A 237 -9.18 -1.58 38.08
N THR A 238 -9.97 -1.51 37.01
CA THR A 238 -11.43 -1.49 37.11
C THR A 238 -12.02 -2.43 36.07
N VAL A 239 -12.95 -3.29 36.51
CA VAL A 239 -13.60 -4.32 35.68
C VAL A 239 -15.09 -4.40 36.00
N LYS A 240 -15.90 -4.97 35.10
CA LYS A 240 -17.32 -5.22 35.36
C LYS A 240 -17.49 -6.57 36.07
N GLN A 241 -18.60 -6.71 36.78
CA GLN A 241 -18.97 -7.97 37.43
C GLN A 241 -19.04 -9.09 36.38
N GLY A 242 -18.31 -10.18 36.62
CA GLY A 242 -18.24 -11.34 35.73
C GLY A 242 -17.21 -11.25 34.60
N ASP A 243 -16.56 -10.10 34.38
CA ASP A 243 -15.46 -10.00 33.40
C ASP A 243 -14.26 -10.83 33.84
N SER A 244 -13.57 -11.50 32.89
CA SER A 244 -12.31 -12.17 33.21
C SER A 244 -11.22 -11.15 33.53
N TYR A 245 -10.51 -11.32 34.65
CA TYR A 245 -9.37 -10.47 35.01
C TYR A 245 -8.22 -11.30 35.55
N THR A 246 -7.03 -11.12 34.95
CA THR A 246 -5.79 -11.77 35.40
C THR A 246 -4.85 -10.74 35.98
N LEU A 247 -4.37 -10.98 37.20
CA LEU A 247 -3.36 -10.14 37.85
C LEU A 247 -2.05 -10.19 37.03
N PRO A 248 -1.32 -9.08 36.90
CA PRO A 248 -0.11 -9.02 36.08
C PRO A 248 1.01 -9.89 36.67
N SER A 249 1.78 -10.56 35.82
CA SER A 249 2.93 -11.38 36.25
C SER A 249 4.23 -10.56 36.39
N THR A 250 4.27 -9.34 35.85
CA THR A 250 5.39 -8.40 35.95
C THR A 250 4.92 -6.97 36.24
N VAL A 251 5.80 -6.16 36.84
CA VAL A 251 5.58 -4.73 37.11
C VAL A 251 6.83 -3.92 36.80
N GLN A 252 6.66 -2.63 36.53
CA GLN A 252 7.78 -1.70 36.31
C GLN A 252 8.31 -1.17 37.65
N ALA A 253 9.59 -1.38 37.91
CA ALA A 253 10.31 -0.91 39.08
C ALA A 253 11.27 0.22 38.70
N THR A 254 11.32 1.25 39.53
CA THR A 254 12.37 2.28 39.49
C THR A 254 13.53 1.80 40.34
N MET A 255 14.72 1.73 39.75
CA MET A 255 15.95 1.28 40.40
C MET A 255 16.64 2.45 41.13
N SER A 256 17.57 2.16 42.04
CA SER A 256 18.29 3.17 42.82
C SER A 256 19.17 4.10 41.98
N ASP A 257 19.49 3.73 40.74
CA ASP A 257 20.21 4.55 39.76
C ASP A 257 19.27 5.40 38.87
N GLY A 258 17.96 5.33 39.11
CA GLY A 258 16.94 6.04 38.34
C GLY A 258 16.46 5.33 37.07
N SER A 259 17.04 4.17 36.71
CA SER A 259 16.57 3.37 35.58
C SER A 259 15.23 2.69 35.87
N ILE A 260 14.52 2.26 34.81
CA ILE A 260 13.26 1.53 34.91
C ILE A 260 13.49 0.09 34.45
N GLN A 261 13.09 -0.89 35.26
CA GLN A 261 13.24 -2.32 34.97
C GLN A 261 11.93 -3.08 35.19
N SER A 262 11.63 -4.02 34.30
CA SER A 262 10.51 -4.96 34.48
C SER A 262 10.91 -6.09 35.43
N VAL A 263 10.14 -6.29 36.50
CA VAL A 263 10.41 -7.30 37.55
C VAL A 263 9.21 -8.21 37.76
N ASN A 264 9.47 -9.48 38.10
CA ASN A 264 8.43 -10.46 38.37
C ASN A 264 7.72 -10.15 39.70
N ILE A 265 6.40 -10.34 39.73
CA ILE A 265 5.57 -10.12 40.93
C ILE A 265 4.71 -11.35 41.23
N THR A 266 4.60 -11.66 42.52
CA THR A 266 3.72 -12.73 43.02
C THR A 266 2.64 -12.12 43.92
N TRP A 267 1.38 -12.38 43.60
CA TRP A 267 0.22 -11.88 44.33
C TRP A 267 -0.22 -12.84 45.43
N ASN A 268 -0.81 -12.29 46.51
CA ASN A 268 -1.25 -13.07 47.66
C ASN A 268 -2.52 -13.92 47.43
N LYS A 269 -3.31 -13.60 46.41
CA LYS A 269 -4.57 -14.29 46.04
C LYS A 269 -4.92 -14.02 44.59
N THR A 270 -5.83 -14.81 44.04
CA THR A 270 -6.40 -14.62 42.69
C THR A 270 -7.53 -13.61 42.70
N ALA A 271 -7.76 -12.93 41.58
CA ALA A 271 -8.90 -12.04 41.42
C ALA A 271 -10.19 -12.83 41.18
N ASP A 272 -11.26 -12.45 41.89
CA ASP A 272 -12.62 -12.91 41.65
C ASP A 272 -13.48 -11.69 41.33
N THR A 273 -14.08 -11.67 40.13
CA THR A 273 -14.90 -10.57 39.63
C THR A 273 -16.39 -10.86 39.75
N ASN A 274 -16.79 -11.98 40.37
CA ASN A 274 -18.21 -12.31 40.56
C ASN A 274 -18.89 -11.47 41.65
N GLN A 275 -18.10 -10.84 42.53
CA GLN A 275 -18.59 -9.97 43.59
C GLN A 275 -18.23 -8.51 43.30
N VAL A 276 -19.21 -7.62 43.46
CA VAL A 276 -19.03 -6.17 43.29
C VAL A 276 -18.36 -5.60 44.54
N GLY A 277 -17.41 -4.68 44.35
CA GLY A 277 -16.69 -4.02 45.44
C GLY A 277 -15.26 -3.65 45.07
N THR A 278 -14.55 -3.12 46.05
CA THR A 278 -13.13 -2.79 45.92
C THR A 278 -12.30 -3.88 46.60
N PHE A 279 -11.43 -4.54 45.84
CA PHE A 279 -10.59 -5.63 46.31
C PHE A 279 -9.13 -5.21 46.26
N THR A 280 -8.43 -5.42 47.37
CA THR A 280 -6.99 -5.14 47.47
C THR A 280 -6.18 -6.44 47.42
N PHE A 281 -5.12 -6.42 46.62
CA PHE A 281 -4.13 -7.48 46.45
C PHE A 281 -2.75 -6.94 46.82
N ASN A 282 -1.98 -7.76 47.52
CA ASN A 282 -0.63 -7.42 47.94
C ASN A 282 0.36 -8.29 47.18
N GLY A 283 1.17 -7.65 46.33
CA GLY A 283 2.20 -8.28 45.53
C GLY A 283 3.57 -8.23 46.21
N THR A 284 4.37 -9.27 45.98
CA THR A 284 5.74 -9.40 46.48
C THR A 284 6.69 -9.48 45.29
N VAL A 285 7.77 -8.69 45.35
CA VAL A 285 8.82 -8.65 44.32
C VAL A 285 10.15 -9.00 45.00
N ASN A 286 10.92 -9.90 44.39
CA ASN A 286 12.21 -10.30 44.92
C ASN A 286 13.17 -9.10 44.94
N GLY A 287 13.84 -8.84 46.06
CA GLY A 287 14.72 -7.68 46.22
C GLY A 287 14.02 -6.35 46.54
N TYR A 288 12.70 -6.35 46.78
CA TYR A 288 11.93 -5.19 47.25
C TYR A 288 11.25 -5.50 48.59
N SER A 289 11.58 -4.73 49.63
CA SER A 289 11.10 -4.99 50.99
C SER A 289 9.63 -4.60 51.20
N ASN A 290 9.11 -3.65 50.41
CA ASN A 290 7.72 -3.20 50.50
C ASN A 290 6.79 -4.10 49.65
N LYS A 291 5.50 -4.06 49.97
CA LYS A 291 4.45 -4.70 49.16
C LYS A 291 3.97 -3.74 48.08
N VAL A 292 3.66 -4.29 46.92
CA VAL A 292 2.99 -3.55 45.83
C VAL A 292 1.49 -3.75 45.99
N THR A 293 0.71 -2.68 46.04
CA THR A 293 -0.73 -2.77 46.21
C THR A 293 -1.41 -2.71 44.84
N LEU A 294 -2.27 -3.69 44.55
CA LEU A 294 -3.22 -3.60 43.44
C LEU A 294 -4.63 -3.45 43.99
N THR A 295 -5.31 -2.40 43.58
CA THR A 295 -6.72 -2.15 43.89
C THR A 295 -7.56 -2.45 42.67
N LEU A 296 -8.37 -3.52 42.74
CA LEU A 296 -9.34 -3.90 41.72
C LEU A 296 -10.73 -3.40 42.13
N VAL A 297 -11.32 -2.53 41.33
CA VAL A 297 -12.70 -2.07 41.50
C VAL A 297 -13.59 -2.88 40.58
N VAL A 298 -14.47 -3.70 41.15
CA VAL A 298 -15.47 -4.48 40.41
C VAL A 298 -16.80 -3.73 40.52
N ASN A 299 -17.30 -3.24 39.38
CA ASN A 299 -18.57 -2.52 39.31
C ASN A 299 -19.70 -3.41 38.80
N LYS A 300 -20.94 -3.13 39.20
CA LYS A 300 -22.13 -3.75 38.57
C LYS A 300 -22.16 -3.44 37.07
N THR A 301 -22.71 -4.36 36.29
CA THR A 301 -23.13 -4.09 34.90
C THR A 301 -24.24 -3.04 34.90
N ASN A 302 -24.13 -2.03 34.03
CA ASN A 302 -25.13 -0.94 33.96
C ASN A 302 -26.54 -1.44 33.57
N ASP A 303 -26.64 -2.63 32.96
CA ASP A 303 -27.90 -3.24 32.55
C ASP A 303 -28.82 -3.62 33.73
N ASP A 304 -28.26 -3.84 34.93
CA ASP A 304 -29.04 -4.15 36.13
C ASP A 304 -29.57 -2.92 36.88
N ILE A 305 -29.12 -1.71 36.52
CA ILE A 305 -29.42 -0.47 37.25
C ILE A 305 -30.23 0.52 36.40
N PHE A 306 -30.07 0.51 35.06
CA PHE A 306 -30.65 1.52 34.17
C PHE A 306 -31.48 0.88 33.04
N LYS A 307 -32.78 0.67 33.29
CA LYS A 307 -33.72 0.15 32.27
C LYS A 307 -34.23 1.27 31.38
N TYR A 308 -34.25 1.05 30.06
CA TYR A 308 -34.81 1.99 29.08
C TYR A 308 -35.35 1.25 27.84
N THR A 309 -36.34 1.85 27.18
CA THR A 309 -36.93 1.36 25.92
C THR A 309 -36.57 2.29 24.78
N VAL A 310 -36.29 1.73 23.61
CA VAL A 310 -36.06 2.49 22.37
C VAL A 310 -37.24 2.21 21.44
N ASN A 311 -37.91 3.27 20.97
CA ASN A 311 -38.95 3.20 19.96
C ASN A 311 -38.47 3.92 18.69
N LEU A 312 -38.71 3.30 17.54
CA LEU A 312 -38.32 3.82 16.23
C LEU A 312 -39.55 3.93 15.33
N ASP A 313 -39.71 5.08 14.69
CA ASP A 313 -40.79 5.35 13.75
C ASP A 313 -40.22 6.05 12.51
N SER A 314 -40.42 5.47 11.32
CA SER A 314 -39.93 6.02 10.07
C SER A 314 -40.99 6.84 9.35
N LYS A 315 -40.61 8.01 8.85
CA LYS A 315 -41.43 8.84 7.98
C LYS A 315 -40.78 8.94 6.60
N MET A 316 -41.51 8.47 5.60
CA MET A 316 -41.16 8.63 4.19
C MET A 316 -41.85 9.89 3.67
N ASN A 317 -41.15 11.02 3.69
CA ASN A 317 -41.53 12.22 2.93
C ASN A 317 -40.58 12.32 1.72
N ASP A 318 -40.43 13.50 1.09
CA ASP A 318 -39.40 13.72 0.04
C ASP A 318 -37.95 13.43 0.52
N LYS A 319 -37.76 13.22 1.83
CA LYS A 319 -36.54 12.72 2.48
C LYS A 319 -36.89 11.59 3.46
N LEU A 320 -35.99 10.61 3.60
CA LEU A 320 -36.12 9.51 4.55
C LEU A 320 -35.73 9.99 5.96
N GLN A 321 -36.67 9.96 6.91
CA GLN A 321 -36.42 10.34 8.30
C GLN A 321 -36.81 9.24 9.28
N GLN A 322 -36.07 9.11 10.38
CA GLN A 322 -36.39 8.17 11.46
C GLN A 322 -36.40 8.88 12.82
N ASN A 323 -37.52 8.77 13.52
CA ASN A 323 -37.67 9.26 14.88
C ASN A 323 -37.13 8.21 15.86
N VAL A 324 -36.18 8.63 16.69
CA VAL A 324 -35.69 7.86 17.84
C VAL A 324 -36.35 8.42 19.09
N SER A 325 -37.06 7.58 19.83
CA SER A 325 -37.65 7.93 21.13
C SER A 325 -37.16 6.99 22.22
N ILE A 326 -36.52 7.53 23.25
CA ILE A 326 -35.97 6.78 24.38
C ILE A 326 -36.73 7.14 25.65
N LYS A 327 -37.25 6.12 26.33
CA LYS A 327 -37.92 6.27 27.63
C LYS A 327 -37.09 5.57 28.70
N LEU A 328 -36.73 6.28 29.76
CA LEU A 328 -36.14 5.69 30.95
C LEU A 328 -37.23 5.02 31.80
N ALA A 329 -36.87 4.00 32.58
CA ALA A 329 -37.82 3.31 33.44
C ALA A 329 -38.54 4.27 34.40
N ASP A 330 -39.80 3.96 34.72
CA ASP A 330 -40.69 4.86 35.46
C ASP A 330 -40.20 5.20 36.88
N ASN A 331 -39.29 4.40 37.43
CA ASN A 331 -38.65 4.64 38.73
C ASN A 331 -37.44 5.59 38.67
N ILE A 332 -37.11 6.15 37.49
CA ILE A 332 -36.00 7.08 37.27
C ILE A 332 -36.56 8.49 37.00
N ASP A 333 -36.10 9.48 37.76
CA ASP A 333 -36.39 10.90 37.47
C ASP A 333 -35.62 11.34 36.22
N SER A 334 -36.29 11.25 35.07
CA SER A 334 -35.73 11.60 33.76
C SER A 334 -35.28 13.06 33.67
N THR A 335 -35.76 13.95 34.55
CA THR A 335 -35.35 15.36 34.53
C THR A 335 -33.91 15.59 34.98
N GLN A 336 -33.28 14.60 35.64
CA GLN A 336 -31.89 14.66 36.10
C GLN A 336 -30.88 14.24 35.03
N TYR A 337 -31.34 13.77 33.87
CA TYR A 337 -30.49 13.12 32.87
C TYR A 337 -30.55 13.81 31.51
N ASP A 338 -29.45 13.67 30.79
CA ASP A 338 -29.31 13.97 29.39
C ASP A 338 -28.91 12.69 28.65
N ILE A 339 -29.52 12.47 27.49
CA ILE A 339 -29.21 11.34 26.61
C ILE A 339 -28.55 11.87 25.34
N TYR A 340 -27.54 11.16 24.85
CA TYR A 340 -26.78 11.51 23.66
C TYR A 340 -26.70 10.31 22.71
N LEU A 341 -26.59 10.56 21.40
CA LEU A 341 -26.16 9.58 20.41
C LEU A 341 -24.67 9.82 20.08
N GLN A 342 -23.86 8.79 20.19
CA GLN A 342 -22.41 8.80 19.96
C GLN A 342 -22.07 8.34 18.53
N GLY A 343 -20.77 8.26 18.21
CA GLY A 343 -20.27 7.81 16.90
C GLY A 343 -20.49 8.85 15.82
N TYR A 344 -21.16 8.47 14.72
CA TYR A 344 -21.50 9.37 13.61
C TYR A 344 -22.27 10.62 14.05
N PHE A 345 -23.01 10.52 15.14
CA PHE A 345 -23.76 11.64 15.68
C PHE A 345 -22.91 12.58 16.55
N GLU A 346 -21.60 12.37 16.69
CA GLU A 346 -20.68 13.29 17.40
C GLU A 346 -21.14 13.68 18.82
N GLY A 347 -21.88 12.81 19.50
CA GLY A 347 -22.43 13.11 20.82
C GLY A 347 -23.64 14.06 20.78
N ARG A 348 -24.49 14.01 19.74
CA ARG A 348 -25.72 14.81 19.66
C ARG A 348 -26.67 14.48 20.79
N LYS A 349 -27.10 15.52 21.50
CA LYS A 349 -28.05 15.44 22.62
C LYS A 349 -29.49 15.25 22.11
N LEU A 350 -30.23 14.32 22.70
CA LEU A 350 -31.66 14.14 22.46
C LEU A 350 -32.47 15.22 23.19
N THR A 351 -33.61 15.60 22.62
CA THR A 351 -34.51 16.60 23.20
C THR A 351 -35.52 15.94 24.15
N TYR A 352 -35.55 16.38 25.41
CA TYR A 352 -36.48 15.85 26.40
C TYR A 352 -37.89 16.42 26.23
N ASN A 353 -38.86 15.55 25.98
CA ASN A 353 -40.29 15.85 25.93
C ASN A 353 -40.93 15.54 27.30
N LYS A 354 -41.24 16.59 28.05
CA LYS A 354 -41.83 16.49 29.40
C LYS A 354 -43.20 15.81 29.42
N ASN A 355 -44.02 16.00 28.37
CA ASN A 355 -45.40 15.48 28.35
C ASN A 355 -45.43 13.96 28.16
N LEU A 356 -44.50 13.43 27.37
CA LEU A 356 -44.40 11.99 27.08
C LEU A 356 -43.37 11.28 27.96
N ASN A 357 -42.59 12.03 28.75
CA ASN A 357 -41.45 11.52 29.51
C ASN A 357 -40.45 10.75 28.62
N THR A 358 -40.13 11.30 27.43
CA THR A 358 -39.24 10.68 26.46
C THR A 358 -38.16 11.63 25.95
N PHE A 359 -37.02 11.07 25.57
CA PHE A 359 -35.94 11.78 24.88
C PHE A 359 -36.04 11.48 23.38
N ASN A 360 -36.10 12.51 22.55
CA ASN A 360 -36.39 12.37 21.12
C ASN A 360 -35.29 12.95 20.25
N TYR A 361 -35.02 12.30 19.12
CA TYR A 361 -34.13 12.79 18.07
C TYR A 361 -34.61 12.33 16.69
N VAL A 362 -34.40 13.15 15.67
CA VAL A 362 -34.76 12.82 14.28
C VAL A 362 -33.47 12.60 13.50
N ILE A 363 -33.33 11.41 12.94
CA ILE A 363 -32.25 11.05 12.02
C ILE A 363 -32.75 11.40 10.61
N ASP A 364 -32.02 12.28 9.92
CA ASP A 364 -32.28 12.65 8.52
C ASP A 364 -31.32 11.86 7.62
N TYR A 365 -31.87 10.96 6.81
CA TYR A 365 -31.09 10.19 5.84
C TYR A 365 -31.07 10.95 4.53
N GLY A 366 -29.86 11.20 4.01
CA GLY A 366 -29.66 11.99 2.81
C GLY A 366 -30.33 11.40 1.56
N TYR A 367 -30.65 10.10 1.57
CA TYR A 367 -31.20 9.39 0.42
C TYR A 367 -32.32 8.39 0.80
N PRO A 368 -33.31 8.14 -0.08
CA PRO A 368 -34.45 7.25 0.19
C PRO A 368 -34.08 5.78 0.41
N ASN A 369 -32.92 5.35 -0.10
CA ASN A 369 -32.48 3.96 -0.10
C ASN A 369 -31.51 3.62 1.04
N ASP A 370 -31.23 4.55 1.95
CA ASP A 370 -30.34 4.29 3.08
C ASP A 370 -30.98 3.32 4.08
N THR A 371 -30.15 2.45 4.66
CA THR A 371 -30.63 1.46 5.63
C THR A 371 -30.98 2.10 6.98
N LEU A 372 -32.23 1.93 7.44
CA LEU A 372 -32.72 2.45 8.72
C LEU A 372 -31.98 1.86 9.94
N TYR A 373 -31.82 2.62 11.03
CA TYR A 373 -31.30 2.11 12.30
C TYR A 373 -32.30 1.13 12.91
N THR A 374 -31.80 0.03 13.47
CA THR A 374 -32.57 -0.89 14.31
C THR A 374 -32.43 -0.47 15.78
N GLU A 375 -33.32 -0.98 16.63
CA GLU A 375 -33.22 -0.75 18.07
C GLU A 375 -31.84 -1.15 18.62
N ASN A 376 -31.30 -2.28 18.17
CA ASN A 376 -30.00 -2.77 18.61
C ASN A 376 -28.86 -1.83 18.19
N ASP A 377 -28.94 -1.23 16.99
CA ASP A 377 -27.94 -0.27 16.55
C ASP A 377 -27.95 1.00 17.42
N ILE A 378 -29.15 1.49 17.75
CA ILE A 378 -29.30 2.65 18.63
C ILE A 378 -28.76 2.32 20.03
N ARG A 379 -29.07 1.14 20.58
CA ARG A 379 -28.55 0.68 21.88
C ARG A 379 -27.01 0.64 21.96
N LYS A 380 -26.31 0.48 20.83
CA LYS A 380 -24.84 0.51 20.81
C LYS A 380 -24.24 1.92 20.87
N ILE A 381 -25.02 2.96 20.62
CA ILE A 381 -24.52 4.33 20.46
C ILE A 381 -25.13 5.34 21.43
N ILE A 382 -26.11 4.97 22.26
CA ILE A 382 -26.65 5.89 23.26
C ILE A 382 -25.52 6.25 24.27
N ARG A 383 -25.60 7.39 24.94
CA ARG A 383 -24.90 7.68 26.21
C ARG A 383 -25.88 8.39 27.14
N ILE A 384 -25.96 7.96 28.40
CA ILE A 384 -26.81 8.57 29.42
C ILE A 384 -25.91 9.21 30.49
N GLN A 385 -26.15 10.48 30.75
CA GLN A 385 -25.36 11.31 31.66
C GLN A 385 -26.29 12.05 32.62
N LYS A 386 -25.92 12.17 33.89
CA LYS A 386 -26.58 13.09 34.81
C LYS A 386 -26.25 14.54 34.43
N LYS A 387 -27.12 15.48 34.80
CA LYS A 387 -26.89 16.91 34.60
C LYS A 387 -25.67 17.47 35.33
N ASP A 388 -25.21 16.79 36.38
CA ASP A 388 -23.95 17.10 37.07
C ASP A 388 -22.69 16.68 36.29
N GLY A 389 -22.86 16.02 35.14
CA GLY A 389 -21.78 15.55 34.28
C GLY A 389 -21.42 14.08 34.46
N THR A 390 -21.95 13.39 35.48
CA THR A 390 -21.65 11.97 35.75
C THR A 390 -22.20 11.06 34.65
N ILE A 391 -21.34 10.25 34.04
CA ILE A 391 -21.75 9.25 33.05
C ILE A 391 -22.34 8.04 33.79
N VAL A 392 -23.59 7.69 33.48
CA VAL A 392 -24.31 6.61 34.18
C VAL A 392 -24.48 5.38 33.32
N TRP A 393 -24.61 5.57 32.01
CA TRP A 393 -24.54 4.47 31.07
C TRP A 393 -23.85 4.98 29.81
N ASN A 394 -22.82 4.26 29.39
CA ASN A 394 -22.07 4.53 28.19
C ASN A 394 -21.60 3.17 27.68
N PRO A 395 -21.94 2.77 26.45
CA PRO A 395 -21.58 1.48 25.89
C PRO A 395 -20.07 1.35 25.61
N SER A 396 -19.22 2.29 26.06
CA SER A 396 -17.76 2.24 26.03
C SER A 396 -17.22 0.94 26.68
N ASN A 397 -17.15 -0.09 25.83
CA ASN A 397 -16.08 -1.08 25.65
C ASN A 397 -16.44 -2.05 24.52
N ASP A 398 -17.70 -2.06 24.02
CA ASP A 398 -18.08 -2.81 22.81
C ASP A 398 -18.34 -1.85 21.62
N THR A 399 -17.23 -1.42 21.03
CA THR A 399 -16.99 -1.36 19.57
C THR A 399 -18.18 -1.09 18.62
N TYR A 400 -18.94 0.00 18.77
CA TYR A 400 -19.50 0.64 17.56
C TYR A 400 -18.42 1.50 16.91
N VAL A 401 -17.49 0.82 16.25
CA VAL A 401 -16.46 1.48 15.46
C VAL A 401 -17.08 1.76 14.09
N GLY A 402 -17.69 2.93 13.95
CA GLY A 402 -18.20 3.41 12.67
C GLY A 402 -17.08 3.78 11.70
N ILE A 403 -17.42 3.89 10.42
CA ILE A 403 -16.50 4.38 9.39
C ILE A 403 -16.38 5.90 9.54
N LYS A 404 -15.16 6.40 9.66
CA LYS A 404 -14.88 7.84 9.68
C LYS A 404 -14.83 8.38 8.26
N TYR A 405 -14.02 7.75 7.41
CA TYR A 405 -13.98 8.00 5.97
C TYR A 405 -13.35 6.82 5.23
N ILE A 406 -13.70 6.67 3.95
CA ILE A 406 -13.04 5.78 2.99
C ILE A 406 -12.10 6.68 2.18
N HIS A 407 -10.87 6.25 1.93
CA HIS A 407 -9.94 7.04 1.12
C HIS A 407 -10.51 7.25 -0.30
N ASP A 408 -10.48 8.49 -0.80
CA ASP A 408 -11.18 8.89 -2.05
C ASP A 408 -10.73 8.08 -3.29
N ASP A 409 -9.47 7.65 -3.31
CA ASP A 409 -8.87 6.79 -4.33
C ASP A 409 -9.44 5.36 -4.33
N MET A 410 -9.98 4.92 -3.20
CA MET A 410 -10.67 3.64 -3.05
C MET A 410 -12.17 3.76 -3.29
N GLN A 411 -12.76 4.94 -3.11
CA GLN A 411 -14.20 5.17 -3.29
C GLN A 411 -14.65 5.06 -4.76
N PHE A 412 -13.77 5.45 -5.69
CA PHE A 412 -14.01 5.39 -7.14
C PHE A 412 -12.90 4.63 -7.86
N ILE A 413 -13.17 3.38 -8.21
CA ILE A 413 -12.23 2.52 -8.93
C ILE A 413 -12.58 2.56 -10.43
N TYR A 414 -11.58 2.83 -11.26
CA TYR A 414 -11.71 2.80 -12.72
C TYR A 414 -10.76 1.75 -13.28
N THR A 415 -11.28 0.84 -14.11
CA THR A 415 -10.44 -0.17 -14.76
C THR A 415 -10.97 -0.57 -16.13
N THR A 416 -10.09 -1.17 -16.93
CA THR A 416 -10.39 -1.68 -18.27
C THR A 416 -9.96 -3.14 -18.37
N ILE A 417 -10.81 -4.00 -18.94
CA ILE A 417 -10.54 -5.43 -19.19
C ILE A 417 -11.05 -5.83 -20.58
N ASN A 418 -10.66 -6.99 -21.10
CA ASN A 418 -11.32 -7.54 -22.29
C ASN A 418 -12.57 -8.33 -21.92
N GLN A 419 -13.49 -8.43 -22.86
CA GLN A 419 -14.68 -9.26 -22.77
C GLN A 419 -14.29 -10.72 -22.50
N GLU A 420 -15.05 -11.39 -21.64
CA GLU A 420 -14.80 -12.75 -21.13
C GLU A 420 -13.56 -12.90 -20.24
N ASP A 421 -12.77 -11.84 -20.00
CA ASP A 421 -11.70 -11.94 -19.00
C ASP A 421 -12.31 -12.15 -17.61
N ASN A 422 -11.65 -12.98 -16.82
CA ASN A 422 -11.94 -13.11 -15.40
C ASN A 422 -11.47 -11.84 -14.69
N TYR A 423 -12.39 -11.14 -14.03
CA TYR A 423 -12.06 -9.95 -13.25
C TYR A 423 -12.49 -10.11 -11.80
N THR A 424 -11.53 -9.97 -10.90
CA THR A 424 -11.77 -9.94 -9.45
C THR A 424 -11.69 -8.48 -8.99
N PRO A 425 -12.81 -7.90 -8.51
CA PRO A 425 -12.81 -6.54 -8.02
C PRO A 425 -11.98 -6.43 -6.72
N PRO A 426 -11.42 -5.25 -6.41
CA PRO A 426 -10.51 -5.08 -5.30
C PRO A 426 -11.20 -5.34 -3.94
N SER A 427 -10.56 -6.18 -3.14
CA SER A 427 -10.90 -6.50 -1.76
C SER A 427 -9.68 -7.17 -1.09
N PRO A 428 -9.37 -6.88 0.19
CA PRO A 428 -9.99 -5.89 1.06
C PRO A 428 -9.57 -4.44 0.71
N ILE A 429 -10.26 -3.44 1.28
CA ILE A 429 -9.87 -2.03 1.18
C ILE A 429 -9.52 -1.44 2.55
N LYS A 430 -8.65 -0.42 2.56
CA LYS A 430 -8.30 0.32 3.77
C LYS A 430 -9.38 1.34 4.14
N VAL A 431 -9.87 1.23 5.37
CA VAL A 431 -10.88 2.12 5.93
C VAL A 431 -10.36 2.73 7.22
N THR A 432 -10.49 4.06 7.35
CA THR A 432 -10.23 4.74 8.61
C THR A 432 -11.50 4.74 9.45
N LEU A 433 -11.36 4.25 10.67
CA LEU A 433 -12.42 4.11 11.64
C LEU A 433 -12.54 5.34 12.53
N ASN A 434 -13.66 5.48 13.25
CA ASN A 434 -13.91 6.64 14.12
C ASN A 434 -12.92 6.80 15.27
N ASP A 435 -12.20 5.73 15.63
CA ASP A 435 -11.12 5.73 16.63
C ASP A 435 -9.74 6.02 16.01
N ASP A 436 -9.70 6.49 14.75
CA ASP A 436 -8.51 6.76 13.96
C ASP A 436 -7.65 5.53 13.63
N THR A 437 -8.14 4.32 13.92
CA THR A 437 -7.48 3.09 13.46
C THR A 437 -7.76 2.85 11.98
N ILE A 438 -6.77 2.29 11.28
CA ILE A 438 -6.91 1.88 9.88
C ILE A 438 -7.05 0.36 9.85
N LYS A 439 -8.07 -0.15 9.15
CA LYS A 439 -8.29 -1.60 8.98
C LYS A 439 -8.53 -1.95 7.52
N ASP A 440 -8.11 -3.16 7.16
CA ASP A 440 -8.48 -3.81 5.91
C ASP A 440 -9.86 -4.45 6.08
N ILE A 441 -10.84 -3.98 5.31
CA ILE A 441 -12.23 -4.43 5.35
C ILE A 441 -12.59 -5.06 4.00
N ASP A 442 -13.13 -6.27 4.05
CA ASP A 442 -13.60 -6.97 2.84
C ASP A 442 -14.75 -6.21 2.18
N VAL A 443 -14.77 -6.25 0.84
CA VAL A 443 -15.83 -5.65 0.04
C VAL A 443 -16.69 -6.74 -0.58
N ILE A 444 -18.00 -6.61 -0.39
CA ILE A 444 -19.00 -7.44 -1.05
C ILE A 444 -19.47 -6.67 -2.29
N TRP A 445 -18.97 -7.08 -3.45
CA TRP A 445 -19.31 -6.47 -4.73
C TRP A 445 -20.58 -7.07 -5.34
N ASP A 446 -21.33 -6.23 -6.06
CA ASP A 446 -22.36 -6.70 -6.98
C ASP A 446 -21.78 -7.70 -7.99
N LYS A 447 -22.63 -8.62 -8.48
CA LYS A 447 -22.21 -9.61 -9.48
C LYS A 447 -21.69 -8.91 -10.74
N ILE A 448 -20.42 -9.15 -11.07
CA ILE A 448 -19.79 -8.63 -12.29
C ILE A 448 -20.06 -9.59 -13.45
N ASP A 449 -20.57 -9.05 -14.55
CA ASP A 449 -20.76 -9.76 -15.82
C ASP A 449 -19.80 -9.21 -16.87
N THR A 450 -18.85 -10.03 -17.31
CA THR A 450 -17.86 -9.65 -18.33
C THR A 450 -18.19 -10.15 -19.74
N SER A 451 -19.39 -10.74 -19.93
CA SER A 451 -19.80 -11.36 -21.19
C SER A 451 -20.15 -10.37 -22.31
N LYS A 452 -20.32 -9.08 -21.99
CA LYS A 452 -20.67 -8.02 -22.95
C LYS A 452 -19.70 -6.86 -22.84
N SER A 453 -19.21 -6.38 -23.98
CA SER A 453 -18.43 -5.15 -24.03
C SER A 453 -19.28 -3.92 -23.68
N GLY A 454 -18.62 -2.84 -23.27
CA GLY A 454 -19.29 -1.59 -22.85
C GLY A 454 -18.76 -1.04 -21.53
N LYS A 455 -19.37 0.04 -21.04
CA LYS A 455 -19.01 0.70 -19.78
C LYS A 455 -20.10 0.43 -18.73
N TYR A 456 -19.70 -0.20 -17.63
CA TYR A 456 -20.61 -0.63 -16.57
C TYR A 456 -20.22 0.01 -15.24
N VAL A 457 -21.20 0.19 -14.35
CA VAL A 457 -21.01 0.67 -12.99
C VAL A 457 -21.50 -0.40 -12.04
N TYR A 458 -20.62 -0.85 -11.15
CA TYR A 458 -20.91 -1.80 -10.09
C TYR A 458 -20.71 -1.14 -8.73
N TYR A 459 -21.48 -1.58 -7.73
CA TYR A 459 -21.35 -1.08 -6.36
C TYR A 459 -20.83 -2.16 -5.43
N GLY A 460 -20.08 -1.73 -4.41
CA GLY A 460 -19.54 -2.60 -3.36
C GLY A 460 -19.90 -2.08 -1.98
N SER A 461 -20.29 -3.00 -1.09
CA SER A 461 -20.62 -2.73 0.31
C SER A 461 -19.54 -3.29 1.24
N LEU A 462 -19.24 -2.58 2.32
CA LEU A 462 -18.21 -3.00 3.27
C LEU A 462 -18.74 -4.07 4.23
N ASN A 463 -18.06 -5.22 4.25
CA ASN A 463 -18.46 -6.35 5.08
C ASN A 463 -18.42 -5.99 6.57
N GLY A 464 -19.48 -6.33 7.30
CA GLY A 464 -19.63 -5.99 8.73
C GLY A 464 -20.06 -4.55 9.01
N PHE A 465 -20.27 -3.72 7.99
CA PHE A 465 -20.78 -2.36 8.11
C PHE A 465 -22.16 -2.22 7.48
N LYS A 466 -22.93 -1.24 7.96
CA LYS A 466 -24.22 -0.90 7.35
C LYS A 466 -24.02 -0.23 5.99
N ASP A 467 -24.91 -0.57 5.07
CA ASP A 467 -24.90 -0.06 3.70
C ASP A 467 -25.60 1.30 3.64
N TYR A 468 -24.81 2.35 3.41
CA TYR A 468 -25.26 3.74 3.25
C TYR A 468 -24.77 4.28 1.90
N SER A 469 -25.50 5.23 1.32
CA SER A 469 -25.13 5.78 0.01
C SER A 469 -23.73 6.41 -0.02
N TRP A 470 -23.23 6.92 1.11
CA TRP A 470 -21.91 7.57 1.21
C TRP A 470 -20.74 6.60 1.42
N ASN A 471 -21.00 5.37 1.89
CA ASN A 471 -19.94 4.36 2.12
C ASN A 471 -19.94 3.24 1.08
N LYS A 472 -20.77 3.37 0.02
CA LYS A 472 -20.69 2.50 -1.15
C LYS A 472 -19.47 2.82 -1.99
N LEU A 473 -18.77 1.76 -2.37
CA LEU A 473 -17.70 1.80 -3.35
C LEU A 473 -18.30 1.77 -4.75
N LYS A 474 -17.72 2.54 -5.66
CA LYS A 474 -18.14 2.58 -7.06
C LYS A 474 -17.01 2.06 -7.95
N LEU A 475 -17.26 0.96 -8.64
CA LEU A 475 -16.40 0.42 -9.68
C LEU A 475 -16.96 0.79 -11.04
N VAL A 476 -16.18 1.52 -11.83
CA VAL A 476 -16.45 1.80 -13.24
C VAL A 476 -15.57 0.88 -14.07
N LEU A 477 -16.20 -0.14 -14.66
CA LEU A 477 -15.54 -1.17 -15.46
C LEU A 477 -15.78 -0.91 -16.95
N THR A 478 -14.71 -0.68 -17.70
CA THR A 478 -14.75 -0.63 -19.17
C THR A 478 -14.37 -2.00 -19.72
N ILE A 479 -15.25 -2.60 -20.50
CA ILE A 479 -15.05 -3.93 -21.10
C ILE A 479 -14.85 -3.75 -22.59
N GLU A 480 -13.63 -3.97 -23.03
CA GLU A 480 -13.24 -3.90 -24.43
C GLU A 480 -13.64 -5.20 -25.13
N PRO A 481 -14.16 -5.15 -26.37
CA PRO A 481 -14.50 -6.35 -27.11
C PRO A 481 -13.24 -7.19 -27.37
N LYS A 482 -13.32 -8.49 -27.08
CA LYS A 482 -12.23 -9.42 -27.36
C LYS A 482 -12.16 -9.67 -28.87
N THR A 483 -11.14 -9.13 -29.53
CA THR A 483 -10.92 -9.28 -30.97
C THR A 483 -10.36 -10.67 -31.29
N ASN A 484 -11.22 -11.69 -31.35
CA ASN A 484 -10.84 -12.98 -31.92
C ASN A 484 -10.72 -12.80 -33.44
N VAL A 485 -9.48 -12.77 -33.94
CA VAL A 485 -9.17 -12.81 -35.37
C VAL A 485 -8.92 -14.27 -35.75
N ASP A 486 -9.76 -14.81 -36.61
CA ASP A 486 -9.54 -16.09 -37.26
C ASP A 486 -8.69 -15.87 -38.52
N GLU A 487 -7.36 -15.91 -38.35
CA GLU A 487 -6.39 -15.71 -39.44
C GLU A 487 -6.56 -16.72 -40.57
N SER A 488 -7.11 -17.91 -40.30
CA SER A 488 -7.34 -18.95 -41.32
C SER A 488 -8.43 -18.57 -42.34
N LYS A 489 -9.26 -17.57 -42.01
CA LYS A 489 -10.31 -17.04 -42.89
C LYS A 489 -9.93 -15.70 -43.53
N ILE A 490 -8.67 -15.28 -43.40
CA ILE A 490 -8.16 -14.06 -44.01
C ILE A 490 -7.19 -14.43 -45.12
N LYS A 491 -7.58 -14.08 -46.34
CA LYS A 491 -6.70 -14.11 -47.49
C LYS A 491 -5.83 -12.86 -47.49
N ILE A 492 -4.52 -13.08 -47.58
CA ILE A 492 -3.52 -12.03 -47.70
C ILE A 492 -2.97 -12.06 -49.13
N GLN A 493 -3.03 -10.93 -49.82
CA GLN A 493 -2.48 -10.79 -51.17
C GLN A 493 -1.59 -9.56 -51.22
N HIS A 494 -0.35 -9.73 -51.69
CA HIS A 494 0.59 -8.64 -51.90
C HIS A 494 0.65 -8.29 -53.39
N ASP A 495 0.60 -6.99 -53.71
CA ASP A 495 0.83 -6.43 -55.03
C ASP A 495 2.22 -5.79 -55.06
N ASP A 496 3.17 -6.43 -55.75
CA ASP A 496 4.56 -5.94 -55.86
C ASP A 496 4.69 -4.63 -56.66
N VAL A 497 3.71 -4.30 -57.53
CA VAL A 497 3.77 -3.10 -58.38
C VAL A 497 3.35 -1.87 -57.62
N GLU A 498 2.21 -1.95 -56.92
CA GLU A 498 1.69 -0.85 -56.11
C GLU A 498 2.28 -0.85 -54.69
N ASN A 499 2.95 -1.94 -54.29
CA ASN A 499 3.47 -2.20 -52.95
C ASN A 499 2.36 -2.06 -51.89
N ILE A 500 1.24 -2.75 -52.15
CA ILE A 500 0.07 -2.78 -51.27
C ILE A 500 -0.22 -4.23 -50.88
N THR A 501 -0.47 -4.45 -49.59
CA THR A 501 -0.97 -5.72 -49.07
C THR A 501 -2.45 -5.61 -48.77
N TRP A 502 -3.24 -6.55 -49.29
CA TRP A 502 -4.67 -6.62 -49.10
C TRP A 502 -5.04 -7.77 -48.15
N TYR A 503 -5.87 -7.47 -47.15
CA TYR A 503 -6.45 -8.44 -46.22
C TYR A 503 -7.95 -8.52 -46.48
N MET A 504 -8.41 -9.67 -46.96
CA MET A 504 -9.80 -9.89 -47.38
C MET A 504 -10.30 -11.25 -46.88
N PRO A 505 -11.61 -11.47 -46.76
CA PRO A 505 -12.11 -12.78 -46.35
C PRO A 505 -11.72 -13.86 -47.36
N GLU A 506 -11.38 -15.07 -46.92
CA GLU A 506 -11.00 -16.18 -47.82
C GLU A 506 -12.11 -16.48 -48.86
N THR A 507 -13.37 -16.27 -48.47
CA THR A 507 -14.55 -16.51 -49.32
C THR A 507 -15.04 -15.26 -50.07
N TYR A 508 -14.24 -14.19 -50.16
CA TYR A 508 -14.63 -12.92 -50.81
C TYR A 508 -15.16 -13.06 -52.25
N VAL A 509 -14.72 -14.09 -52.98
CA VAL A 509 -15.17 -14.33 -54.37
C VAL A 509 -16.65 -14.67 -54.44
N LEU A 510 -17.18 -15.35 -53.42
CA LEU A 510 -18.54 -15.89 -53.39
C LEU A 510 -19.55 -14.99 -52.65
N GLY A 511 -19.07 -14.02 -51.86
CA GLY A 511 -19.91 -13.13 -51.07
C GLY A 511 -20.56 -12.02 -51.90
N ASN A 512 -21.78 -11.66 -51.53
CA ASN A 512 -22.50 -10.48 -52.04
C ASN A 512 -22.12 -9.21 -51.29
N ILE A 513 -21.51 -9.34 -50.11
CA ILE A 513 -20.94 -8.24 -49.35
C ILE A 513 -19.66 -8.69 -48.65
N TYR A 514 -18.64 -7.84 -48.67
CA TYR A 514 -17.46 -8.00 -47.83
C TYR A 514 -16.78 -6.65 -47.60
N ILE A 515 -15.87 -6.62 -46.63
CA ILE A 515 -14.94 -5.52 -46.42
C ILE A 515 -13.51 -6.04 -46.54
N TYR A 516 -12.57 -5.15 -46.83
CA TYR A 516 -11.15 -5.50 -46.92
C TYR A 516 -10.26 -4.34 -46.46
N ILE A 517 -9.06 -4.69 -45.99
CA ILE A 517 -8.03 -3.75 -45.53
C ILE A 517 -6.96 -3.65 -46.63
N GLY A 518 -6.54 -2.43 -46.95
CA GLY A 518 -5.29 -2.20 -47.67
C GLY A 518 -4.23 -1.67 -46.72
N GLU A 519 -2.98 -2.11 -46.89
CA GLU A 519 -1.79 -1.62 -46.21
C GLU A 519 -0.75 -1.22 -47.24
N ASN A 520 -0.29 0.03 -47.21
CA ASN A 520 0.77 0.49 -48.10
C ASN A 520 2.18 0.30 -47.48
N SER A 521 3.21 0.59 -48.28
CA SER A 521 4.61 0.55 -47.87
C SER A 521 4.97 1.43 -46.66
N SER A 522 4.18 2.48 -46.40
CA SER A 522 4.33 3.38 -45.24
C SER A 522 3.58 2.90 -44.00
N LYS A 523 3.02 1.67 -44.01
CA LYS A 523 2.20 1.10 -42.93
C LYS A 523 0.89 1.84 -42.69
N GLU A 524 0.46 2.69 -43.62
CA GLU A 524 -0.87 3.28 -43.55
C GLU A 524 -1.89 2.23 -43.98
N ILE A 525 -2.95 2.10 -43.19
CA ILE A 525 -4.04 1.15 -43.44
C ILE A 525 -5.36 1.85 -43.68
N TRP A 526 -6.14 1.34 -44.63
CA TRP A 526 -7.48 1.83 -44.94
C TRP A 526 -8.46 0.68 -45.11
N LEU A 527 -9.74 0.98 -44.91
CA LEU A 527 -10.82 0.00 -44.93
C LEU A 527 -11.84 0.36 -46.01
N ARG A 528 -12.24 -0.64 -46.80
CA ARG A 528 -13.15 -0.51 -47.94
C ARG A 528 -14.31 -1.48 -47.80
N GLN A 529 -15.44 -1.16 -48.42
CA GLN A 529 -16.61 -2.03 -48.49
C GLN A 529 -16.95 -2.35 -49.94
N VAL A 530 -17.39 -3.59 -50.17
CA VAL A 530 -17.77 -4.08 -51.49
C VAL A 530 -19.16 -4.68 -51.43
N PHE A 531 -20.04 -4.20 -52.31
CA PHE A 531 -21.30 -4.87 -52.65
C PHE A 531 -21.13 -5.53 -54.01
N LYS A 532 -21.48 -6.80 -54.09
CA LYS A 532 -21.27 -7.63 -55.25
C LYS A 532 -22.56 -8.34 -55.62
N TYR A 533 -22.84 -8.37 -56.91
CA TYR A 533 -23.95 -9.13 -57.47
C TYR A 533 -23.42 -10.11 -58.50
N HIS A 534 -23.90 -11.34 -58.40
CA HIS A 534 -23.67 -12.41 -59.37
C HIS A 534 -25.03 -13.00 -59.74
N GLY A 535 -25.40 -12.92 -61.02
CA GLY A 535 -26.62 -13.57 -61.49
C GLY A 535 -26.81 -13.48 -62.99
N ASP A 536 -27.82 -14.18 -63.48
CA ASP A 536 -28.15 -14.23 -64.89
C ASP A 536 -28.90 -12.96 -65.35
N ASP A 537 -29.54 -12.26 -64.40
CA ASP A 537 -30.28 -11.04 -64.68
C ASP A 537 -29.33 -9.85 -64.82
N TYR A 538 -29.52 -9.05 -65.86
CA TYR A 538 -28.88 -7.74 -65.92
C TYR A 538 -29.71 -6.73 -65.13
N ILE A 539 -29.08 -6.08 -64.14
CA ILE A 539 -29.72 -5.06 -63.30
C ILE A 539 -28.87 -3.80 -63.35
N TYR A 540 -29.48 -2.71 -63.85
CA TYR A 540 -28.84 -1.39 -63.80
C TYR A 540 -29.06 -0.76 -62.43
N ILE A 541 -28.09 -0.94 -61.53
CA ILE A 541 -28.23 -0.59 -60.12
C ILE A 541 -28.24 0.93 -59.94
N LYS A 542 -29.39 1.47 -59.48
CA LYS A 542 -29.53 2.89 -59.11
C LYS A 542 -29.50 3.11 -57.60
N GLN A 543 -29.88 2.11 -56.81
CA GLN A 543 -29.93 2.22 -55.36
C GLN A 543 -29.79 0.84 -54.70
N TYR A 544 -29.07 0.80 -53.57
CA TYR A 544 -29.14 -0.32 -52.63
C TYR A 544 -30.11 0.05 -51.52
N VAL A 545 -31.14 -0.77 -51.30
CA VAL A 545 -32.07 -0.64 -50.16
C VAL A 545 -31.80 -1.78 -49.20
N ILE A 546 -31.37 -1.46 -47.98
CA ILE A 546 -30.87 -2.42 -47.00
C ILE A 546 -31.82 -2.44 -45.81
N ASN A 547 -32.44 -3.58 -45.56
CA ASN A 547 -33.26 -3.82 -44.36
C ASN A 547 -32.44 -4.58 -43.33
N ILE A 548 -32.16 -3.96 -42.19
CA ILE A 548 -31.44 -4.54 -41.05
C ILE A 548 -32.41 -4.63 -39.88
N ASP A 549 -32.84 -5.85 -39.54
CA ASP A 549 -33.76 -6.12 -38.43
C ASP A 549 -35.02 -5.23 -38.41
N GLY A 550 -35.54 -4.88 -39.60
CA GLY A 550 -36.72 -4.05 -39.80
C GLY A 550 -36.43 -2.57 -40.06
N GLN A 551 -35.20 -2.09 -39.88
CA GLN A 551 -34.80 -0.71 -40.17
C GLN A 551 -34.25 -0.59 -41.61
N ILE A 552 -34.69 0.44 -42.34
CA ILE A 552 -34.32 0.65 -43.75
C ILE A 552 -33.21 1.70 -43.90
N TYR A 553 -32.16 1.32 -44.61
CA TYR A 553 -31.04 2.16 -45.02
C TYR A 553 -30.96 2.20 -46.56
N LYS A 554 -30.48 3.31 -47.13
CA LYS A 554 -30.38 3.48 -48.59
C LYS A 554 -29.01 3.99 -48.99
N ILE A 555 -28.44 3.42 -50.05
CA ILE A 555 -27.21 3.90 -50.68
C ILE A 555 -27.52 4.18 -52.15
N THR A 556 -27.22 5.40 -52.60
CA THR A 556 -27.30 5.78 -54.01
C THR A 556 -25.87 5.86 -54.56
N PRO A 557 -25.37 4.82 -55.27
CA PRO A 557 -24.02 4.80 -55.82
C PRO A 557 -23.89 5.82 -56.97
N ASN A 558 -22.69 6.36 -57.17
CA ASN A 558 -22.39 7.01 -58.45
C ASN A 558 -22.20 5.94 -59.52
N THR A 559 -22.66 6.20 -60.73
CA THR A 559 -22.59 5.23 -61.83
C THR A 559 -21.15 4.84 -62.19
N SER A 560 -20.17 5.71 -61.95
CA SER A 560 -18.75 5.44 -62.15
C SER A 560 -18.16 4.44 -61.15
N ASP A 561 -18.81 4.28 -59.99
CA ASP A 561 -18.28 3.47 -58.89
C ASP A 561 -18.68 2.00 -59.04
N ILE A 562 -19.62 1.69 -59.94
CA ILE A 562 -20.08 0.33 -60.21
C ILE A 562 -19.39 -0.20 -61.47
N LYS A 563 -18.65 -1.29 -61.31
CA LYS A 563 -18.00 -2.01 -62.41
C LYS A 563 -18.90 -3.18 -62.85
N TYR A 564 -19.26 -3.20 -64.13
CA TYR A 564 -20.06 -4.26 -64.75
C TYR A 564 -19.18 -5.13 -65.65
N ASN A 565 -19.18 -6.45 -65.40
CA ASN A 565 -18.54 -7.44 -66.27
C ASN A 565 -19.60 -8.39 -66.85
N TYR A 566 -19.56 -8.56 -68.17
CA TYR A 566 -20.49 -9.39 -68.93
C TYR A 566 -19.75 -10.59 -69.53
N TYR A 567 -20.19 -11.80 -69.19
CA TYR A 567 -19.60 -13.03 -69.72
C TYR A 567 -20.49 -13.62 -70.83
N SER A 568 -19.90 -14.04 -71.96
CA SER A 568 -20.67 -14.73 -73.00
C SER A 568 -21.20 -16.05 -72.44
N GLY A 569 -22.51 -16.14 -72.22
CA GLY A 569 -23.15 -17.29 -71.56
C GLY A 569 -24.10 -16.94 -70.42
N GLY A 570 -24.26 -15.66 -70.07
CA GLY A 570 -25.38 -15.18 -69.24
C GLY A 570 -25.01 -14.64 -67.85
N LEU A 571 -23.79 -14.88 -67.36
CA LEU A 571 -23.40 -14.39 -66.03
C LEU A 571 -23.08 -12.88 -66.07
N ASN A 572 -23.85 -12.10 -65.32
CA ASN A 572 -23.60 -10.68 -65.10
C ASN A 572 -22.98 -10.47 -63.70
N VAL A 573 -21.90 -9.68 -63.63
CA VAL A 573 -21.27 -9.31 -62.36
C VAL A 573 -21.27 -7.79 -62.22
N ALA A 574 -21.86 -7.31 -61.14
CA ALA A 574 -21.79 -5.90 -60.74
C ALA A 574 -21.03 -5.77 -59.43
N VAL A 575 -20.01 -4.90 -59.38
CA VAL A 575 -19.18 -4.67 -58.21
C VAL A 575 -19.21 -3.18 -57.86
N TYR A 576 -19.69 -2.85 -56.67
CA TYR A 576 -19.62 -1.52 -56.09
C TYR A 576 -18.61 -1.52 -54.93
N ASP A 577 -17.42 -0.98 -55.20
CA ASP A 577 -16.29 -0.96 -54.27
C ASP A 577 -16.01 0.50 -53.87
N THR A 578 -16.20 0.81 -52.59
CA THR A 578 -16.19 2.19 -52.09
C THR A 578 -15.62 2.30 -50.67
N ASN A 579 -15.47 3.54 -50.20
CA ASN A 579 -15.08 3.82 -48.82
C ASN A 579 -16.13 3.27 -47.85
N ILE A 580 -15.66 2.76 -46.71
CA ILE A 580 -16.54 2.11 -45.75
C ILE A 580 -17.49 3.10 -45.07
N ASN A 581 -18.76 2.70 -44.93
CA ASN A 581 -19.69 3.26 -43.97
C ASN A 581 -19.68 2.37 -42.72
N LEU A 582 -18.83 2.71 -41.75
CA LEU A 582 -18.53 1.85 -40.61
C LEU A 582 -19.77 1.52 -39.75
N ASP A 583 -20.61 2.52 -39.46
CA ASP A 583 -21.85 2.33 -38.69
C ASP A 583 -22.80 1.34 -39.37
N LEU A 584 -23.01 1.49 -40.68
CA LEU A 584 -23.87 0.60 -41.44
C LEU A 584 -23.32 -0.84 -41.47
N ILE A 585 -22.02 -1.00 -41.72
CA ILE A 585 -21.38 -2.33 -41.79
C ILE A 585 -21.42 -3.04 -40.44
N GLN A 586 -21.18 -2.32 -39.33
CA GLN A 586 -21.27 -2.89 -37.97
C GLN A 586 -22.70 -3.34 -37.64
N LYS A 587 -23.72 -2.58 -38.08
CA LYS A 587 -25.13 -2.98 -37.96
C LYS A 587 -25.44 -4.22 -38.77
N ILE A 588 -24.95 -4.34 -40.01
CA ILE A 588 -25.12 -5.55 -40.82
C ILE A 588 -24.50 -6.77 -40.12
N ALA A 589 -23.26 -6.63 -39.63
CA ALA A 589 -22.51 -7.70 -38.97
C ALA A 589 -23.20 -8.22 -37.71
N SER A 590 -23.77 -7.33 -36.90
CA SER A 590 -24.45 -7.67 -35.63
C SER A 590 -25.93 -8.04 -35.78
N SER A 591 -26.51 -7.86 -36.97
CA SER A 591 -27.94 -8.07 -37.20
C SER A 591 -28.37 -9.53 -37.10
N THR A 592 -29.64 -9.75 -36.75
CA THR A 592 -30.26 -11.09 -36.88
C THR A 592 -30.54 -11.41 -38.35
N LYS A 593 -31.12 -10.46 -39.09
CA LYS A 593 -31.44 -10.62 -40.52
C LYS A 593 -31.15 -9.32 -41.27
N THR A 594 -30.38 -9.44 -42.35
CA THR A 594 -30.16 -8.36 -43.32
C THR A 594 -30.61 -8.81 -44.70
N ILE A 595 -31.40 -7.98 -45.38
CA ILE A 595 -31.78 -8.14 -46.79
C ILE A 595 -31.30 -6.91 -47.55
N ILE A 596 -30.61 -7.12 -48.67
CA ILE A 596 -30.21 -6.05 -49.58
C ILE A 596 -30.98 -6.20 -50.88
N ARG A 597 -31.65 -5.12 -51.28
CA ARG A 597 -32.29 -4.97 -52.58
C ARG A 597 -31.42 -4.11 -53.48
N LEU A 598 -31.05 -4.66 -54.62
CA LEU A 598 -30.57 -3.92 -55.79
C LEU A 598 -31.78 -3.37 -56.51
N GLN A 599 -31.92 -2.05 -56.56
CA GLN A 599 -33.05 -1.38 -57.17
C GLN A 599 -32.61 -0.70 -58.48
N GLY A 600 -33.19 -1.14 -59.60
CA GLY A 600 -33.13 -0.48 -60.89
C GLY A 600 -34.40 0.33 -61.18
N ASP A 601 -34.61 0.72 -62.43
CA ASP A 601 -35.76 1.54 -62.85
C ASP A 601 -37.07 0.75 -62.83
N ASN A 602 -37.06 -0.47 -63.36
CA ASN A 602 -38.25 -1.31 -63.51
C ASN A 602 -38.06 -2.71 -62.92
N ASP A 603 -36.87 -2.97 -62.36
CA ASP A 603 -36.38 -4.26 -61.92
C ASP A 603 -35.73 -4.15 -60.53
N SER A 604 -35.76 -5.25 -59.79
CA SER A 604 -35.10 -5.34 -58.50
C SER A 604 -34.69 -6.76 -58.16
N LYS A 605 -33.61 -6.91 -57.39
CA LYS A 605 -33.16 -8.22 -56.89
C LYS A 605 -32.78 -8.13 -55.42
N ASP A 606 -33.26 -9.10 -54.67
CA ASP A 606 -33.02 -9.21 -53.24
C ASP A 606 -32.04 -10.33 -52.96
N PHE A 607 -31.12 -10.11 -52.04
CA PHE A 607 -30.31 -11.16 -51.44
C PHE A 607 -30.26 -11.00 -49.92
N ILE A 608 -30.23 -12.14 -49.23
CA ILE A 608 -30.14 -12.21 -47.78
C ILE A 608 -28.66 -12.37 -47.44
N ILE A 609 -28.16 -11.53 -46.53
CA ILE A 609 -26.79 -11.65 -46.05
C ILE A 609 -26.69 -12.86 -45.13
N SER A 610 -25.87 -13.82 -45.52
CA SER A 610 -25.64 -15.04 -44.78
C SER A 610 -24.90 -14.77 -43.46
N GLN A 611 -25.00 -15.70 -42.51
CA GLN A 611 -24.23 -15.58 -41.28
C GLN A 611 -22.72 -15.60 -41.56
N ALA A 612 -22.26 -16.40 -42.52
CA ALA A 612 -20.85 -16.46 -42.91
C ALA A 612 -20.33 -15.10 -43.42
N GLU A 613 -21.10 -14.35 -44.20
CA GLU A 613 -20.72 -13.00 -44.64
C GLU A 613 -20.64 -12.02 -43.47
N LYS A 614 -21.58 -12.09 -42.51
CA LYS A 614 -21.54 -11.28 -41.28
C LYS A 614 -20.34 -11.60 -40.39
N ASP A 615 -20.03 -12.88 -40.25
CA ASP A 615 -18.87 -13.37 -39.49
C ASP A 615 -17.56 -12.91 -40.15
N ASN A 616 -17.48 -12.97 -41.49
CA ASN A 616 -16.34 -12.47 -42.25
C ASN A 616 -16.14 -10.95 -42.08
N ILE A 617 -17.23 -10.17 -42.12
CA ILE A 617 -17.17 -8.73 -41.84
C ILE A 617 -16.62 -8.49 -40.42
N THR A 618 -17.15 -9.20 -39.43
CA THR A 618 -16.69 -9.10 -38.04
C THR A 618 -15.20 -9.45 -37.92
N ASN A 619 -14.76 -10.51 -38.58
CA ASN A 619 -13.37 -10.97 -38.56
C ASN A 619 -12.40 -9.95 -39.17
N ILE A 620 -12.76 -9.32 -40.30
CA ILE A 620 -11.93 -8.27 -40.92
C ILE A 620 -11.95 -6.97 -40.09
N LEU A 621 -13.09 -6.60 -39.47
CA LEU A 621 -13.12 -5.47 -38.52
C LEU A 621 -12.19 -5.71 -37.33
N ASN A 622 -12.20 -6.94 -36.79
CA ASN A 622 -11.28 -7.34 -35.72
C ASN A 622 -9.83 -7.27 -36.18
N LYS A 623 -9.51 -7.75 -37.39
CA LYS A 623 -8.17 -7.64 -37.97
C LYS A 623 -7.73 -6.19 -38.11
N TYR A 624 -8.61 -5.32 -38.59
CA TYR A 624 -8.34 -3.89 -38.74
C TYR A 624 -8.03 -3.22 -37.40
N ASN A 625 -8.82 -3.51 -36.36
CA ASN A 625 -8.56 -3.00 -35.01
C ASN A 625 -7.23 -3.53 -34.43
N GLN A 626 -6.96 -4.83 -34.61
CA GLN A 626 -5.69 -5.45 -34.23
C GLN A 626 -4.50 -4.73 -34.90
N MET A 627 -4.60 -4.40 -36.19
CA MET A 627 -3.54 -3.68 -36.92
C MET A 627 -3.41 -2.21 -36.48
N LEU A 628 -4.47 -1.59 -35.97
CA LEU A 628 -4.42 -0.26 -35.34
C LEU A 628 -3.82 -0.28 -33.92
N GLY A 629 -3.60 -1.46 -33.33
CA GLY A 629 -3.20 -1.60 -31.93
C GLY A 629 -4.31 -1.24 -30.94
N LYS A 630 -5.57 -1.52 -31.32
CA LYS A 630 -6.78 -1.27 -30.53
C LYS A 630 -7.44 -2.54 -30.04
#